data_AF-A0A257ALI8-F1
#
_entry.id   AF-A0A257ALI8-F1
#
_cell.length_a   1.000
_cell.length_b   1.000
_cell.length_c   1.000
_cell.angle_alpha   90.00
_cell.angle_beta   90.00
_cell.angle_gamma   90.00
#
_symmetry.space_group_name_H-M   'P 1'
#
loop_
_entity.id
_entity.type
_entity.pdbx_description
1 polymer ?
#
loop_
_entity_poly.entity_id
_entity_poly.type
_entity_poly.pdbx_seq_one_letter_code
_entity_poly.pdbx_strand_id
1 'polypeptide(L)'
;MGGVIKVRYAPFMLHQNMEKTSLFISFFSEMNYFYISFYFYSLASFIVCPVERRIEDLYLSIRSLPRGTLIVSFSILSSLVLSLEFLFLMDCPLSLDLLTYSFVLVLLSTLLSAIVVSLLARADNRNPLLNLRRSLYLSIYSNAVIFILWAISGNQFTRSLFSISLESAYSFSIASPILIRLIVISTLLSINPLLQFIGASINSFTLLILGFSLLHSESSLLTGLIISLLLQIFLYIIFKSFVSYNIEGVENLELMKGFLFEWAENVPTYIEEKLSQLSQPEKIEVSYILFQGENGKMKGGVIIPSLHPGPFRNVGSS
;
A
#
# COMPACT_ATOMS: atom_id res chain seq x y z
N MET A 1 -47.32 30.94 22.95
CA MET A 1 -47.62 29.87 23.92
C MET A 1 -46.66 28.72 23.67
N GLY A 2 -45.81 28.40 24.63
CA GLY A 2 -44.70 27.46 24.48
C GLY A 2 -45.17 26.00 24.47
N GLY A 3 -44.75 25.25 23.45
CA GLY A 3 -44.93 23.80 23.37
C GLY A 3 -43.72 23.09 23.95
N VAL A 4 -43.91 22.38 25.06
CA VAL A 4 -42.88 21.54 25.69
C VAL A 4 -42.62 20.32 24.81
N ILE A 5 -41.39 20.19 24.30
CA ILE A 5 -40.91 18.99 23.59
C ILE A 5 -40.55 17.94 24.65
N LYS A 6 -41.24 16.80 24.63
CA LYS A 6 -40.98 15.68 25.54
C LYS A 6 -40.06 14.67 24.83
N VAL A 7 -38.77 14.71 25.14
CA VAL A 7 -37.79 13.69 24.72
C VAL A 7 -37.72 12.63 25.82
N ARG A 8 -37.99 11.35 25.49
CA ARG A 8 -37.76 10.21 26.39
C ARG A 8 -36.45 9.53 26.01
N TYR A 9 -35.50 9.47 26.93
CA TYR A 9 -34.33 8.60 26.84
C TYR A 9 -34.58 7.31 27.61
N ALA A 10 -34.28 6.17 27.00
CA ALA A 10 -34.16 4.88 27.68
C ALA A 10 -32.67 4.54 27.84
N PRO A 11 -32.19 4.11 29.02
CA PRO A 11 -30.79 3.79 29.24
C PRO A 11 -30.43 2.43 28.64
N PHE A 12 -29.30 2.39 27.93
CA PHE A 12 -28.76 1.21 27.26
C PHE A 12 -27.82 0.44 28.22
N MET A 13 -28.02 -0.87 28.36
CA MET A 13 -27.13 -1.79 29.09
C MET A 13 -26.25 -2.53 28.08
N LEU A 14 -24.96 -2.19 28.01
CA LEU A 14 -23.95 -2.86 27.18
C LEU A 14 -23.06 -3.75 28.06
N HIS A 15 -23.38 -5.03 28.14
CA HIS A 15 -22.44 -6.04 28.60
C HIS A 15 -22.63 -7.29 27.75
N GLN A 16 -21.74 -7.50 26.75
CA GLN A 16 -21.18 -8.81 26.39
C GLN A 16 -20.28 -8.86 25.12
N ASN A 17 -20.05 -7.77 24.37
CA ASN A 17 -19.27 -7.84 23.11
C ASN A 17 -17.88 -7.16 23.12
N MET A 18 -17.29 -6.93 24.30
CA MET A 18 -16.06 -6.12 24.46
C MET A 18 -14.76 -6.80 23.97
N GLU A 19 -14.71 -8.13 23.85
CA GLU A 19 -13.48 -8.83 23.43
C GLU A 19 -13.31 -8.98 21.91
N LYS A 20 -14.39 -8.85 21.12
CA LYS A 20 -14.34 -9.02 19.65
C LYS A 20 -14.26 -7.69 18.91
N THR A 21 -14.88 -6.65 19.47
CA THR A 21 -14.68 -5.27 19.03
C THR A 21 -13.24 -4.81 19.29
N SER A 22 -12.56 -5.33 20.32
CA SER A 22 -11.17 -4.93 20.62
C SER A 22 -10.17 -5.32 19.53
N LEU A 23 -10.40 -6.40 18.78
CA LEU A 23 -9.48 -6.88 17.72
C LEU A 23 -9.71 -6.15 16.38
N PHE A 24 -10.96 -5.85 16.06
CA PHE A 24 -11.32 -4.96 14.94
C PHE A 24 -10.85 -3.52 15.21
N ILE A 25 -11.01 -3.05 16.45
CA ILE A 25 -10.45 -1.79 16.93
C ILE A 25 -8.92 -1.85 16.97
N SER A 26 -8.26 -3.00 17.24
CA SER A 26 -6.79 -3.06 17.25
C SER A 26 -6.20 -2.93 15.84
N PHE A 27 -6.84 -3.52 14.82
CA PHE A 27 -6.47 -3.33 13.41
C PHE A 27 -6.60 -1.86 12.98
N PHE A 28 -7.67 -1.17 13.40
CA PHE A 28 -7.83 0.28 13.17
C PHE A 28 -7.03 1.17 14.15
N SER A 29 -6.59 0.64 15.29
CA SER A 29 -5.75 1.32 16.29
C SER A 29 -4.30 1.40 15.85
N GLU A 30 -3.81 0.44 15.07
CA GLU A 30 -2.49 0.57 14.45
C GLU A 30 -2.51 1.62 13.32
N MET A 31 -3.63 1.75 12.61
CA MET A 31 -3.94 2.90 11.74
C MET A 31 -4.08 4.21 12.54
N ASN A 32 -4.36 4.17 13.85
CA ASN A 32 -4.50 5.38 14.67
C ASN A 32 -3.18 6.14 14.89
N TYR A 33 -2.00 5.54 14.70
CA TYR A 33 -0.75 6.32 14.71
C TYR A 33 -0.65 7.29 13.52
N PHE A 34 -1.28 6.93 12.39
CA PHE A 34 -1.49 7.85 11.27
C PHE A 34 -2.54 8.92 11.64
N TYR A 35 -3.60 8.56 12.38
CA TYR A 35 -4.62 9.50 12.88
C TYR A 35 -4.11 10.48 13.95
N ILE A 36 -3.20 10.09 14.85
CA ILE A 36 -2.65 10.99 15.88
C ILE A 36 -1.79 12.06 15.23
N SER A 37 -1.03 11.71 14.18
CA SER A 37 -0.32 12.66 13.34
C SER A 37 -1.29 13.62 12.63
N PHE A 38 -2.45 13.12 12.19
CA PHE A 38 -3.53 13.90 11.58
C PHE A 38 -4.26 14.82 12.57
N TYR A 39 -4.47 14.37 13.81
CA TYR A 39 -5.13 15.12 14.88
C TYR A 39 -4.23 16.24 15.44
N PHE A 40 -2.91 16.01 15.57
CA PHE A 40 -1.96 17.05 15.95
C PHE A 40 -1.76 18.09 14.83
N TYR A 41 -1.81 17.70 13.55
CA TYR A 41 -1.85 18.64 12.42
C TYR A 41 -3.16 19.43 12.36
N SER A 42 -4.28 18.79 12.70
CA SER A 42 -5.61 19.41 12.80
C SER A 42 -5.63 20.50 13.88
N LEU A 43 -5.04 20.27 15.06
CA LEU A 43 -5.00 21.24 16.15
C LEU A 43 -4.16 22.50 15.81
N ALA A 44 -3.06 22.34 15.07
CA ALA A 44 -2.21 23.46 14.63
C ALA A 44 -2.82 24.29 13.48
N SER A 45 -3.88 23.79 12.85
CA SER A 45 -4.46 24.37 11.64
C SER A 45 -5.71 25.25 11.88
N PHE A 46 -6.06 25.46 13.15
CA PHE A 46 -7.30 26.07 13.66
C PHE A 46 -7.56 27.54 13.25
N ILE A 47 -6.69 28.20 12.47
CA ILE A 47 -6.74 29.66 12.35
C ILE A 47 -7.18 30.20 10.97
N VAL A 48 -7.11 29.50 9.82
CA VAL A 48 -7.38 30.19 8.52
C VAL A 48 -7.93 29.36 7.33
N CYS A 49 -8.70 28.27 7.48
CA CYS A 49 -9.39 27.69 6.31
C CYS A 49 -10.59 26.81 6.68
N PRO A 50 -11.66 26.73 5.84
CA PRO A 50 -12.72 25.74 6.03
C PRO A 50 -12.11 24.34 5.91
N VAL A 51 -12.22 23.55 6.98
CA VAL A 51 -11.66 22.20 7.13
C VAL A 51 -12.07 21.28 5.97
N GLU A 52 -13.30 21.43 5.48
CA GLU A 52 -13.86 20.65 4.37
C GLU A 52 -13.10 20.82 3.06
N ARG A 53 -12.69 22.05 2.70
CA ARG A 53 -11.88 22.27 1.49
C ARG A 53 -10.50 21.67 1.62
N ARG A 54 -9.86 21.78 2.78
CA ARG A 54 -8.53 21.17 2.99
C ARG A 54 -8.60 19.64 2.96
N ILE A 55 -9.65 19.04 3.51
CA ILE A 55 -9.85 17.59 3.44
C ILE A 55 -10.10 17.16 1.99
N GLU A 56 -10.92 17.90 1.24
CA GLU A 56 -11.20 17.62 -0.17
C GLU A 56 -9.94 17.78 -1.05
N ASP A 57 -9.17 18.85 -0.83
CA ASP A 57 -7.89 19.08 -1.50
C ASP A 57 -6.88 17.98 -1.16
N LEU A 58 -6.82 17.52 0.10
CA LEU A 58 -5.95 16.41 0.51
C LEU A 58 -6.39 15.10 -0.17
N TYR A 59 -7.70 14.83 -0.18
CA TYR A 59 -8.28 13.64 -0.79
C TYR A 59 -8.05 13.60 -2.30
N LEU A 60 -8.14 14.76 -2.97
CA LEU A 60 -7.81 14.92 -4.39
C LEU A 60 -6.29 14.83 -4.65
N SER A 61 -5.47 15.42 -3.79
CA SER A 61 -4.01 15.38 -3.90
C SER A 61 -3.48 13.95 -3.81
N ILE A 62 -4.02 13.15 -2.88
CA ILE A 62 -3.65 11.75 -2.68
C ILE A 62 -3.95 10.90 -3.93
N ARG A 63 -5.03 11.20 -4.65
CA ARG A 63 -5.37 10.54 -5.93
C ARG A 63 -4.43 10.95 -7.07
N SER A 64 -3.83 12.14 -6.98
CA SER A 64 -2.95 12.67 -8.01
C SER A 64 -1.52 12.14 -7.86
N LEU A 65 -1.21 11.06 -8.58
CA LEU A 65 0.20 10.71 -8.78
C LEU A 65 0.92 11.86 -9.53
N PRO A 66 2.22 12.10 -9.28
CA PRO A 66 3.03 13.06 -10.03
C PRO A 66 3.10 12.73 -11.52
N ARG A 67 3.05 13.74 -12.39
CA ARG A 67 3.00 13.58 -13.87
C ARG A 67 4.01 12.55 -14.38
N GLY A 68 3.68 11.85 -15.48
CA GLY A 68 4.52 10.76 -16.01
C GLY A 68 6.00 11.13 -16.21
N THR A 69 6.27 12.36 -16.65
CA THR A 69 7.64 12.90 -16.81
C THR A 69 8.41 12.98 -15.50
N LEU A 70 7.76 13.39 -14.40
CA LEU A 70 8.39 13.44 -13.07
C LEU A 70 8.76 12.04 -12.59
N ILE A 71 7.92 11.04 -12.86
CA ILE A 71 8.19 9.65 -12.46
C ILE A 71 9.40 9.10 -13.20
N VAL A 72 9.49 9.38 -14.51
CA VAL A 72 10.66 9.00 -15.29
C VAL A 72 11.91 9.68 -14.71
N SER A 73 11.85 10.98 -14.38
CA SER A 73 12.99 11.66 -13.74
C SER A 73 13.36 11.05 -12.37
N PHE A 74 12.38 10.66 -11.56
CA PHE A 74 12.63 9.99 -10.28
C PHE A 74 13.19 8.57 -10.48
N SER A 75 12.77 7.85 -11.51
CA SER A 75 13.36 6.54 -11.83
C SER A 75 14.83 6.70 -12.20
N ILE A 76 15.18 7.65 -13.08
CA ILE A 76 16.55 7.97 -13.46
C ILE A 76 17.39 8.34 -12.23
N LEU A 77 16.87 9.24 -11.39
CA LEU A 77 17.56 9.67 -10.17
C LEU A 77 17.74 8.50 -9.18
N SER A 78 16.72 7.68 -8.98
CA SER A 78 16.81 6.51 -8.09
C SER A 78 17.83 5.49 -8.58
N SER A 79 17.91 5.27 -9.89
CA SER A 79 18.89 4.36 -10.49
C SER A 79 20.31 4.90 -10.36
N LEU A 80 20.50 6.21 -10.52
CA LEU A 80 21.79 6.86 -10.32
C LEU A 80 22.25 6.75 -8.86
N VAL A 81 21.38 7.05 -7.90
CA VAL A 81 21.70 6.97 -6.47
C VAL A 81 22.08 5.54 -6.08
N LEU A 82 21.29 4.54 -6.50
CA LEU A 82 21.59 3.15 -6.20
C LEU A 82 22.89 2.67 -6.87
N SER A 83 23.18 3.15 -8.08
CA SER A 83 24.45 2.82 -8.77
C SER A 83 25.67 3.39 -8.06
N LEU A 84 25.59 4.63 -7.56
CA LEU A 84 26.67 5.26 -6.79
C LEU A 84 26.90 4.53 -5.47
N GLU A 85 25.82 4.18 -4.77
CA GLU A 85 25.91 3.42 -3.53
C GLU A 85 26.52 2.04 -3.73
N PHE A 86 26.11 1.33 -4.80
CA PHE A 86 26.70 0.06 -5.16
C PHE A 86 28.22 0.17 -5.35
N LEU A 87 28.69 1.11 -6.18
CA LEU A 87 30.11 1.30 -6.43
C LEU A 87 30.89 1.67 -5.17
N PHE A 88 30.30 2.52 -4.31
CA PHE A 88 30.91 2.94 -3.06
C PHE A 88 31.09 1.79 -2.07
N LEU A 89 30.04 0.99 -1.82
CA LEU A 89 30.10 -0.11 -0.86
C LEU A 89 30.84 -1.35 -1.37
N MET A 90 30.99 -1.46 -2.69
CA MET A 90 31.78 -2.51 -3.35
C MET A 90 33.28 -2.17 -3.44
N ASP A 91 33.71 -1.02 -2.90
CA ASP A 91 35.09 -0.52 -2.99
C ASP A 91 35.61 -0.49 -4.45
N CYS A 92 34.71 -0.27 -5.41
CA CYS A 92 35.05 -0.21 -6.82
C CYS A 92 35.63 1.18 -7.19
N PRO A 93 36.60 1.25 -8.11
CA PRO A 93 37.13 2.54 -8.55
C PRO A 93 36.03 3.36 -9.23
N LEU A 94 35.88 4.62 -8.82
CA LEU A 94 34.91 5.53 -9.44
C LEU A 94 35.43 5.99 -10.81
N SER A 95 35.19 5.17 -11.84
CA SER A 95 35.41 5.54 -13.24
C SER A 95 34.07 5.88 -13.92
N LEU A 96 34.10 6.78 -14.91
CA LEU A 96 32.92 7.12 -15.70
C LEU A 96 32.34 5.90 -16.43
N ASP A 97 33.19 4.99 -16.90
CA ASP A 97 32.76 3.78 -17.60
C ASP A 97 32.01 2.83 -16.67
N LEU A 98 32.49 2.65 -15.43
CA LEU A 98 31.85 1.77 -14.46
C LEU A 98 30.54 2.38 -13.90
N LEU A 99 30.52 3.69 -13.70
CA LEU A 99 29.31 4.42 -13.32
C LEU A 99 28.25 4.36 -14.41
N THR A 100 28.61 4.61 -15.67
CA THR A 100 27.66 4.54 -16.78
C THR A 100 27.12 3.12 -16.96
N TYR A 101 27.99 2.10 -16.86
CA TYR A 101 27.57 0.71 -16.94
C TYR A 101 26.59 0.35 -15.80
N SER A 102 26.97 0.56 -14.53
CA SER A 102 26.10 0.26 -13.38
C SER A 102 24.79 1.05 -13.41
N PHE A 103 24.82 2.34 -13.79
CA PHE A 103 23.63 3.17 -13.95
C PHE A 103 22.66 2.62 -15.01
N VAL A 104 23.16 2.30 -16.21
CA VAL A 104 22.33 1.77 -17.31
C VAL A 104 21.68 0.45 -16.90
N LEU A 105 22.41 -0.40 -16.17
CA LEU A 105 21.92 -1.68 -15.72
C LEU A 105 20.83 -1.55 -14.65
N VAL A 106 21.02 -0.71 -13.64
CA VAL A 106 20.00 -0.45 -12.63
C VAL A 106 18.76 0.18 -13.28
N LEU A 107 18.94 1.12 -14.21
CA LEU A 107 17.84 1.74 -14.94
C LEU A 107 17.06 0.69 -15.75
N LEU A 108 17.76 -0.18 -16.48
CA LEU A 108 17.15 -1.26 -17.25
C LEU A 108 16.36 -2.23 -16.37
N SER A 109 16.92 -2.62 -15.23
CA SER A 109 16.21 -3.44 -14.23
C SER A 109 14.91 -2.77 -13.78
N THR A 110 14.98 -1.48 -13.43
CA THR A 110 13.84 -0.70 -12.95
C THR A 110 12.73 -0.61 -14.01
N LEU A 111 13.11 -0.38 -15.28
CA LEU A 111 12.18 -0.28 -16.40
C LEU A 111 11.57 -1.64 -16.77
N LEU A 112 12.39 -2.69 -16.86
CA LEU A 112 11.95 -4.05 -17.19
C LEU A 112 10.97 -4.57 -16.14
N SER A 113 11.26 -4.30 -14.88
CA SER A 113 10.41 -4.57 -13.74
C SER A 113 9.04 -3.89 -13.85
N ALA A 114 9.01 -2.60 -14.17
CA ALA A 114 7.75 -1.87 -14.36
C ALA A 114 6.96 -2.38 -15.57
N ILE A 115 7.65 -2.67 -16.69
CA ILE A 115 7.02 -3.19 -17.90
C ILE A 115 6.36 -4.53 -17.63
N VAL A 116 7.09 -5.50 -17.04
CA VAL A 116 6.54 -6.84 -16.80
C VAL A 116 5.34 -6.79 -15.87
N VAL A 117 5.41 -6.03 -14.77
CA VAL A 117 4.26 -5.85 -13.85
C VAL A 117 3.08 -5.22 -14.58
N SER A 118 3.31 -4.23 -15.45
CA SER A 118 2.24 -3.61 -16.23
C SER A 118 1.62 -4.55 -17.28
N LEU A 119 2.40 -5.48 -17.84
CA LEU A 119 1.92 -6.50 -18.76
C LEU A 119 1.06 -7.54 -18.04
N LEU A 120 1.51 -7.98 -16.85
CA LEU A 120 0.71 -8.86 -15.98
C LEU A 120 -0.61 -8.20 -15.59
N ALA A 121 -0.61 -6.90 -15.30
CA ALA A 121 -1.82 -6.15 -15.00
C ALA A 121 -2.78 -6.07 -16.21
N ARG A 122 -2.25 -5.88 -17.42
CA ARG A 122 -3.07 -5.89 -18.65
C ARG A 122 -3.67 -7.25 -18.97
N ALA A 123 -3.00 -8.33 -18.58
CA ALA A 123 -3.55 -9.68 -18.72
C ALA A 123 -4.70 -9.95 -17.75
N ASP A 124 -4.80 -9.17 -16.66
CA ASP A 124 -5.89 -9.24 -15.70
C ASP A 124 -7.02 -8.27 -16.08
N ASN A 125 -8.04 -8.80 -16.76
CA ASN A 125 -9.22 -8.02 -17.19
C ASN A 125 -10.02 -7.41 -16.02
N ARG A 126 -9.74 -7.79 -14.77
CA ARG A 126 -10.50 -7.34 -13.60
C ARG A 126 -9.97 -6.04 -13.00
N ASN A 127 -8.81 -5.51 -13.44
CA ASN A 127 -8.12 -4.48 -12.69
C ASN A 127 -7.44 -3.38 -13.55
N PRO A 128 -8.01 -2.17 -13.64
CA PRO A 128 -7.35 -1.01 -14.26
C PRO A 128 -6.33 -0.31 -13.34
N LEU A 129 -6.24 -0.72 -12.06
CA LEU A 129 -5.46 0.01 -11.07
C LEU A 129 -3.97 0.03 -11.41
N LEU A 130 -3.35 -1.11 -11.73
CA LEU A 130 -1.90 -1.20 -11.87
C LEU A 130 -1.46 -0.89 -13.31
N ASN A 131 -1.32 0.40 -13.63
CA ASN A 131 -0.76 0.85 -14.91
C ASN A 131 0.78 0.99 -14.85
N LEU A 132 1.42 1.16 -16.02
CA LEU A 132 2.88 1.34 -16.14
C LEU A 132 3.43 2.42 -15.19
N ARG A 133 2.64 3.50 -15.00
CA ARG A 133 2.98 4.60 -14.10
C ARG A 133 3.07 4.15 -12.64
N ARG A 134 2.07 3.41 -12.14
CA ARG A 134 2.06 2.84 -10.79
C ARG A 134 3.11 1.73 -10.65
N SER A 135 3.38 0.95 -11.71
CA SER A 135 4.45 -0.05 -11.73
C SER A 135 5.87 0.56 -11.66
N LEU A 136 6.09 1.72 -12.29
CA LEU A 136 7.34 2.47 -12.15
C LEU A 136 7.53 2.97 -10.71
N TYR A 137 6.47 3.47 -10.09
CA TYR A 137 6.51 3.83 -8.66
C TYR A 137 6.87 2.67 -7.77
N LEU A 138 6.24 1.51 -7.97
CA LEU A 138 6.57 0.30 -7.22
C LEU A 138 8.05 -0.08 -7.36
N SER A 139 8.64 0.13 -8.54
CA SER A 139 10.05 -0.14 -8.80
C SER A 139 10.97 0.89 -8.13
N ILE A 140 10.61 2.18 -8.11
CA ILE A 140 11.32 3.22 -7.35
C ILE A 140 11.31 2.91 -5.85
N TYR A 141 10.14 2.54 -5.30
CA TYR A 141 10.04 2.10 -3.90
C TYR A 141 10.86 0.85 -3.62
N SER A 142 10.90 -0.10 -4.57
CA SER A 142 11.77 -1.27 -4.46
C SER A 142 13.23 -0.86 -4.38
N ASN A 143 13.68 0.08 -5.22
CA ASN A 143 15.04 0.61 -5.19
C ASN A 143 15.36 1.34 -3.87
N ALA A 144 14.40 2.07 -3.30
CA ALA A 144 14.58 2.73 -2.00
C ALA A 144 14.77 1.71 -0.85
N VAL A 145 14.05 0.58 -0.88
CA VAL A 145 14.21 -0.50 0.09
C VAL A 145 15.59 -1.15 -0.06
N ILE A 146 16.03 -1.39 -1.29
CA ILE A 146 17.39 -1.91 -1.57
C ILE A 146 18.43 -0.92 -1.05
N PHE A 147 18.28 0.37 -1.33
CA PHE A 147 19.19 1.43 -0.86
C PHE A 147 19.35 1.38 0.67
N ILE A 148 18.25 1.40 1.41
CA ILE A 148 18.31 1.38 2.89
C ILE A 148 18.98 0.10 3.40
N LEU A 149 18.61 -1.06 2.88
CA LEU A 149 19.13 -2.33 3.37
C LEU A 149 20.57 -2.60 2.92
N TRP A 150 20.96 -2.07 1.76
CA TRP A 150 22.33 -2.13 1.27
C TRP A 150 23.25 -1.21 2.07
N ALA A 151 22.82 0.01 2.40
CA ALA A 151 23.52 0.90 3.32
C ALA A 151 23.79 0.23 4.68
N ILE A 152 22.81 -0.48 5.22
CA ILE A 152 22.93 -1.14 6.52
C ILE A 152 23.80 -2.39 6.44
N SER A 153 23.51 -3.30 5.50
CA SER A 153 24.16 -4.62 5.44
C SER A 153 25.53 -4.59 4.76
N GLY A 154 25.75 -3.69 3.80
CA GLY A 154 27.00 -3.53 3.06
C GLY A 154 28.08 -2.77 3.82
N ASN A 155 27.72 -2.03 4.86
CA ASN A 155 28.68 -1.28 5.68
C ASN A 155 29.68 -2.21 6.39
N GLN A 156 30.95 -1.82 6.39
CA GLN A 156 32.06 -2.53 7.03
C GLN A 156 31.80 -2.84 8.52
N PHE A 157 31.17 -1.93 9.27
CA PHE A 157 30.84 -2.12 10.67
C PHE A 157 29.89 -3.30 10.87
N THR A 158 28.77 -3.32 10.15
CA THR A 158 27.78 -4.41 10.20
C THR A 158 28.40 -5.73 9.76
N ARG A 159 29.19 -5.71 8.68
CA ARG A 159 29.86 -6.90 8.17
C ARG A 159 30.87 -7.48 9.17
N SER A 160 31.63 -6.63 9.86
CA SER A 160 32.57 -7.06 10.90
C SER A 160 31.86 -7.59 12.14
N LEU A 161 30.71 -7.02 12.51
CA LEU A 161 29.92 -7.45 13.68
C LEU A 161 29.32 -8.84 13.49
N PHE A 162 28.79 -9.11 12.30
CA PHE A 162 28.05 -10.34 12.01
C PHE A 162 28.84 -11.35 11.18
N SER A 163 30.11 -11.07 10.85
CA SER A 163 30.95 -11.88 9.96
C SER A 163 30.29 -12.17 8.60
N ILE A 164 29.57 -11.19 8.05
CA ILE A 164 28.82 -11.31 6.79
C ILE A 164 29.72 -10.95 5.60
N SER A 165 29.74 -11.81 4.58
CA SER A 165 30.44 -11.50 3.32
C SER A 165 29.72 -10.39 2.55
N LEU A 166 30.47 -9.58 1.81
CA LEU A 166 29.89 -8.49 1.03
C LEU A 166 28.86 -8.97 -0.01
N GLU A 167 29.13 -10.12 -0.64
CA GLU A 167 28.23 -10.76 -1.61
C GLU A 167 26.90 -11.21 -0.98
N SER A 168 26.96 -11.75 0.25
CA SER A 168 25.75 -12.17 0.96
C SER A 168 24.92 -10.99 1.44
N ALA A 169 25.56 -9.90 1.88
CA ALA A 169 24.89 -8.64 2.20
C ALA A 169 24.18 -8.04 0.98
N TYR A 170 24.82 -8.07 -0.20
CA TYR A 170 24.24 -7.58 -1.44
C TYR A 170 23.02 -8.42 -1.87
N SER A 171 23.19 -9.75 -1.82
CA SER A 171 22.14 -10.71 -2.16
C SER A 171 20.91 -10.60 -1.25
N PHE A 172 21.13 -10.37 0.06
CA PHE A 172 20.08 -10.11 1.03
C PHE A 172 19.32 -8.82 0.70
N SER A 173 20.04 -7.73 0.44
CA SER A 173 19.45 -6.41 0.16
C SER A 173 18.57 -6.42 -1.08
N ILE A 174 19.01 -7.10 -2.14
CA ILE A 174 18.23 -7.18 -3.39
C ILE A 174 17.02 -8.11 -3.30
N ALA A 175 17.08 -9.16 -2.48
CA ALA A 175 15.95 -10.07 -2.28
C ALA A 175 14.82 -9.43 -1.46
N SER A 176 15.15 -8.49 -0.57
CA SER A 176 14.24 -7.89 0.40
C SER A 176 12.97 -7.21 -0.15
N PRO A 177 12.96 -6.53 -1.32
CA PRO A 177 11.76 -5.81 -1.78
C PRO A 177 10.62 -6.74 -2.18
N ILE A 178 10.87 -8.06 -2.26
CA ILE A 178 9.87 -9.03 -2.67
C ILE A 178 8.60 -8.96 -1.81
N LEU A 179 8.71 -8.72 -0.50
CA LEU A 179 7.54 -8.64 0.38
C LEU A 179 6.60 -7.51 -0.02
N ILE A 180 7.14 -6.30 -0.18
CA ILE A 180 6.34 -5.12 -0.56
C ILE A 180 5.75 -5.31 -1.96
N ARG A 181 6.54 -5.88 -2.89
CA ARG A 181 6.05 -6.16 -4.24
C ARG A 181 4.96 -7.22 -4.25
N LEU A 182 5.09 -8.28 -3.45
CA LEU A 182 4.06 -9.30 -3.30
C LEU A 182 2.79 -8.70 -2.71
N ILE A 183 2.87 -7.90 -1.64
CA ILE A 183 1.71 -7.22 -1.06
C ILE A 183 0.97 -6.42 -2.13
N VAL A 184 1.68 -5.57 -2.87
CA VAL A 184 1.05 -4.73 -3.90
C VAL A 184 0.46 -5.57 -5.04
N ILE A 185 1.23 -6.53 -5.57
CA ILE A 185 0.83 -7.33 -6.73
C ILE A 185 -0.32 -8.28 -6.36
N SER A 186 -0.28 -8.94 -5.20
CA SER A 186 -1.34 -9.87 -4.78
C SER A 186 -2.62 -9.16 -4.36
N THR A 187 -2.52 -7.94 -3.82
CA THR A 187 -3.70 -7.13 -3.47
C THR A 187 -4.37 -6.63 -4.74
N LEU A 188 -3.58 -6.18 -5.72
CA LEU A 188 -4.13 -5.53 -6.90
C LEU A 188 -4.46 -6.50 -8.03
N LEU A 189 -3.71 -7.58 -8.22
CA LEU A 189 -3.89 -8.52 -9.33
C LEU A 189 -4.53 -9.83 -8.87
N SER A 190 -5.52 -10.29 -9.62
CA SER A 190 -6.22 -11.56 -9.40
C SER A 190 -5.75 -12.62 -10.41
N ILE A 191 -4.42 -12.78 -10.52
CA ILE A 191 -3.75 -13.74 -11.42
C ILE A 191 -3.12 -14.91 -10.65
N ASN A 192 -2.61 -15.91 -11.38
CA ASN A 192 -1.91 -17.06 -10.80
C ASN A 192 -0.79 -16.62 -9.82
N PRO A 193 -0.71 -17.19 -8.61
CA PRO A 193 0.29 -16.82 -7.59
C PRO A 193 1.74 -16.97 -8.07
N LEU A 194 2.04 -17.93 -8.96
CA LEU A 194 3.38 -18.07 -9.56
C LEU A 194 3.73 -16.87 -10.43
N LEU A 195 2.77 -16.34 -11.21
CA LEU A 195 2.99 -15.13 -12.01
C LEU A 195 3.16 -13.89 -11.12
N GLN A 196 2.46 -13.83 -9.99
CA GLN A 196 2.66 -12.77 -8.99
C GLN A 196 4.08 -12.82 -8.42
N PHE A 197 4.56 -14.01 -8.07
CA PHE A 197 5.92 -14.22 -7.60
C PHE A 197 6.96 -13.82 -8.65
N ILE A 198 6.81 -14.27 -9.90
CA ILE A 198 7.71 -13.91 -11.01
C ILE A 198 7.74 -12.38 -11.22
N GLY A 199 6.58 -11.72 -11.23
CA GLY A 199 6.48 -10.26 -11.36
C GLY A 199 7.12 -9.52 -10.18
N ALA A 200 7.00 -10.07 -8.97
CA ALA A 200 7.64 -9.52 -7.78
C ALA A 200 9.17 -9.69 -7.81
N SER A 201 9.68 -10.82 -8.27
CA SER A 201 11.11 -11.15 -8.23
C SER A 201 11.95 -10.57 -9.37
N ILE A 202 11.34 -10.06 -10.44
CA ILE A 202 12.07 -9.68 -11.66
C ILE A 202 13.08 -8.54 -11.43
N ASN A 203 12.77 -7.60 -10.54
CA ASN A 203 13.70 -6.54 -10.13
C ASN A 203 14.94 -7.13 -9.47
N SER A 204 14.71 -8.10 -8.57
CA SER A 204 15.76 -8.74 -7.79
C SER A 204 16.68 -9.59 -8.67
N PHE A 205 16.12 -10.41 -9.56
CA PHE A 205 16.93 -11.25 -10.46
C PHE A 205 17.77 -10.44 -11.44
N THR A 206 17.18 -9.39 -12.01
CA THR A 206 17.95 -8.51 -12.90
C THR A 206 19.11 -7.89 -12.13
N LEU A 207 18.89 -7.24 -10.99
CA LEU A 207 19.99 -6.62 -10.22
C LEU A 207 21.06 -7.61 -9.72
N LEU A 208 20.71 -8.86 -9.44
CA LEU A 208 21.68 -9.89 -9.06
C LEU A 208 22.62 -10.23 -10.21
N ILE A 209 22.06 -10.53 -11.40
CA ILE A 209 22.86 -10.82 -12.60
C ILE A 209 23.82 -9.66 -12.88
N LEU A 210 23.35 -8.43 -12.66
CA LEU A 210 24.11 -7.21 -12.90
C LEU A 210 25.23 -6.96 -11.87
N GLY A 211 24.97 -7.20 -10.59
CA GLY A 211 25.98 -7.00 -9.55
C GLY A 211 27.13 -8.00 -9.67
N PHE A 212 26.83 -9.25 -10.05
CA PHE A 212 27.86 -10.27 -10.20
C PHE A 212 28.60 -10.20 -11.55
N SER A 213 28.00 -9.65 -12.61
CA SER A 213 28.74 -9.37 -13.85
C SER A 213 29.84 -8.33 -13.62
N LEU A 214 29.65 -7.40 -12.69
CA LEU A 214 30.65 -6.41 -12.30
C LEU A 214 31.80 -7.01 -11.48
N LEU A 215 31.48 -7.96 -10.60
CA LEU A 215 32.44 -8.57 -9.68
C LEU A 215 33.33 -9.65 -10.34
N HIS A 216 33.09 -10.00 -11.61
CA HIS A 216 33.87 -11.01 -12.37
C HIS A 216 34.09 -12.34 -11.62
N SER A 217 33.18 -12.70 -10.73
CA SER A 217 33.30 -13.85 -9.83
C SER A 217 32.16 -14.82 -10.10
N GLU A 218 32.35 -15.71 -11.07
CA GLU A 218 31.30 -16.66 -11.49
C GLU A 218 30.87 -17.61 -10.37
N SER A 219 31.78 -18.00 -9.48
CA SER A 219 31.47 -18.86 -8.33
C SER A 219 30.59 -18.13 -7.30
N SER A 220 30.80 -16.82 -7.11
CA SER A 220 29.96 -16.00 -6.23
C SER A 220 28.58 -15.70 -6.80
N LEU A 221 28.46 -15.67 -8.14
CA LEU A 221 27.18 -15.42 -8.81
C LEU A 221 26.18 -16.53 -8.49
N LEU A 222 26.60 -17.79 -8.60
CA LEU A 222 25.73 -18.93 -8.34
C LEU A 222 25.29 -18.97 -6.88
N THR A 223 26.22 -18.73 -5.95
CA THR A 223 25.90 -18.71 -4.52
C THR A 223 24.97 -17.56 -4.16
N GLY A 224 25.20 -16.36 -4.69
CA GLY A 224 24.33 -15.19 -4.51
C GLY A 224 22.92 -15.41 -5.07
N LEU A 225 22.80 -15.99 -6.27
CA LEU A 225 21.51 -16.37 -6.85
C LEU A 225 20.75 -17.35 -5.95
N ILE A 226 21.41 -18.43 -5.51
CA ILE A 226 20.81 -19.43 -4.61
C ILE A 226 20.35 -18.78 -3.30
N ILE A 227 21.20 -17.98 -2.65
CA ILE A 227 20.85 -17.30 -1.40
C ILE A 227 19.64 -16.38 -1.59
N SER A 228 19.65 -15.57 -2.66
CA SER A 228 18.54 -14.66 -2.94
C SER A 228 17.24 -15.41 -3.22
N LEU A 229 17.30 -16.54 -3.93
CA LEU A 229 16.16 -17.38 -4.29
C LEU A 229 15.55 -17.99 -3.04
N LEU A 230 16.38 -18.60 -2.20
CA LEU A 230 15.95 -19.20 -0.94
C LEU A 230 15.31 -18.15 -0.03
N LEU A 231 15.93 -16.97 0.09
CA LEU A 231 15.38 -15.88 0.87
C LEU A 231 14.03 -15.39 0.30
N GLN A 232 13.92 -15.22 -1.01
CA GLN A 232 12.67 -14.83 -1.66
C GLN A 232 11.55 -15.86 -1.46
N ILE A 233 11.87 -17.15 -1.57
CA ILE A 233 10.93 -18.24 -1.31
C ILE A 233 10.50 -18.24 0.17
N PHE A 234 11.45 -18.07 1.09
CA PHE A 234 11.17 -17.99 2.52
C PHE A 234 10.24 -16.81 2.84
N LEU A 235 10.53 -15.62 2.31
CA LEU A 235 9.70 -14.43 2.47
C LEU A 235 8.33 -14.59 1.83
N TYR A 236 8.23 -15.28 0.68
CA TYR A 236 6.95 -15.61 0.06
C TYR A 236 6.10 -16.56 0.92
N ILE A 237 6.71 -17.56 1.55
CA ILE A 237 6.02 -18.47 2.47
C ILE A 237 5.51 -17.69 3.70
N ILE A 238 6.34 -16.83 4.28
CA ILE A 238 5.93 -15.94 5.39
C ILE A 238 4.76 -15.07 4.96
N PHE A 239 4.87 -14.40 3.81
CA PHE A 239 3.82 -13.58 3.24
C PHE A 239 2.50 -14.35 3.10
N LYS A 240 2.54 -15.58 2.57
CA LYS A 240 1.35 -16.43 2.45
C LYS A 240 0.76 -16.81 3.80
N SER A 241 1.58 -17.05 4.82
CA SER A 241 1.07 -17.33 6.17
C SER A 241 0.32 -16.14 6.76
N PHE A 242 0.79 -14.91 6.53
CA PHE A 242 0.09 -13.69 6.98
C PHE A 242 -1.19 -13.40 6.21
N VAL A 243 -1.16 -13.60 4.90
CA VAL A 243 -2.30 -13.31 4.01
C VAL A 243 -3.44 -14.31 4.15
N SER A 244 -3.16 -15.54 4.57
CA SER A 244 -4.19 -16.58 4.76
C SER A 244 -5.13 -16.32 5.95
N TYR A 245 -4.96 -15.20 6.65
CA TYR A 245 -5.87 -14.79 7.72
C TYR A 245 -7.16 -14.22 7.13
N ASN A 246 -8.27 -14.89 7.40
CA ASN A 246 -9.60 -14.50 6.96
C ASN A 246 -10.38 -13.89 8.12
N ILE A 247 -11.03 -12.76 7.88
CA ILE A 247 -12.00 -12.17 8.81
C ILE A 247 -13.37 -12.69 8.41
N GLU A 248 -13.93 -13.59 9.23
CA GLU A 248 -15.31 -14.11 9.09
C GLU A 248 -15.67 -14.60 7.67
N GLY A 249 -14.71 -15.18 6.96
CA GLY A 249 -14.89 -15.74 5.62
C GLY A 249 -14.51 -14.80 4.46
N VAL A 250 -14.13 -13.56 4.74
CA VAL A 250 -13.57 -12.63 3.75
C VAL A 250 -12.05 -12.57 3.89
N GLU A 251 -11.32 -12.70 2.78
CA GLU A 251 -9.87 -12.57 2.75
C GLU A 251 -9.44 -11.12 3.01
N ASN A 252 -8.47 -10.90 3.90
CA ASN A 252 -7.96 -9.56 4.24
C ASN A 252 -7.50 -8.74 3.02
N LEU A 253 -6.87 -9.41 2.05
CA LEU A 253 -6.42 -8.76 0.82
C LEU A 253 -7.58 -8.29 -0.06
N GLU A 254 -8.72 -8.98 -0.04
CA GLU A 254 -9.89 -8.54 -0.79
C GLU A 254 -10.49 -7.28 -0.16
N LEU A 255 -10.59 -7.20 1.17
CA LEU A 255 -11.02 -5.95 1.83
C LEU A 255 -10.09 -4.79 1.50
N MET A 256 -8.77 -5.02 1.56
CA MET A 256 -7.78 -4.01 1.21
C MET A 256 -7.85 -3.61 -0.28
N LYS A 257 -8.10 -4.58 -1.17
CA LYS A 257 -8.34 -4.31 -2.59
C LYS A 257 -9.56 -3.40 -2.78
N GLY A 258 -10.67 -3.69 -2.10
CA GLY A 258 -11.89 -2.86 -2.13
C GLY A 258 -11.64 -1.43 -1.67
N PHE A 259 -10.91 -1.27 -0.57
CA PHE A 259 -10.49 0.04 -0.09
C PHE A 259 -9.68 0.80 -1.14
N LEU A 260 -8.72 0.14 -1.79
CA LEU A 260 -7.90 0.78 -2.83
C LEU A 260 -8.70 1.16 -4.07
N PHE A 261 -9.73 0.38 -4.45
CA PHE A 261 -10.62 0.71 -5.56
C PHE A 261 -11.51 1.93 -5.28
N GLU A 262 -12.10 1.99 -4.09
CA GLU A 262 -12.87 3.16 -3.65
C GLU A 262 -11.96 4.39 -3.57
N TRP A 263 -10.79 4.23 -2.97
CA TRP A 263 -9.91 5.36 -2.70
C TRP A 263 -9.25 5.90 -3.96
N ALA A 264 -8.73 5.03 -4.83
CA ALA A 264 -7.96 5.43 -6.01
C ALA A 264 -8.82 5.73 -7.24
N GLU A 265 -9.93 5.01 -7.44
CA GLU A 265 -10.75 5.11 -8.65
C GLU A 265 -12.21 5.49 -8.36
N ASN A 266 -12.56 5.74 -7.09
CA ASN A 266 -13.91 6.10 -6.68
C ASN A 266 -14.96 5.04 -7.03
N VAL A 267 -14.58 3.76 -6.96
CA VAL A 267 -15.44 2.60 -7.23
C VAL A 267 -15.83 1.93 -5.89
N PRO A 268 -16.96 2.31 -5.26
CA PRO A 268 -17.34 1.79 -3.94
C PRO A 268 -17.90 0.36 -3.99
N THR A 269 -18.35 -0.10 -5.16
CA THR A 269 -19.09 -1.37 -5.30
C THR A 269 -18.32 -2.59 -4.78
N TYR A 270 -17.00 -2.64 -5.00
CA TYR A 270 -16.19 -3.76 -4.55
C TYR A 270 -16.13 -3.85 -3.03
N ILE A 271 -15.93 -2.72 -2.34
CA ILE A 271 -15.86 -2.72 -0.88
C ILE A 271 -17.25 -2.91 -0.26
N GLU A 272 -18.32 -2.39 -0.88
CA GLU A 272 -19.69 -2.64 -0.46
C GLU A 272 -20.05 -4.12 -0.51
N GLU A 273 -19.70 -4.82 -1.60
CA GLU A 273 -19.93 -6.26 -1.74
C GLU A 273 -19.23 -7.03 -0.62
N LYS A 274 -17.96 -6.72 -0.33
CA LYS A 274 -17.20 -7.41 0.73
C LYS A 274 -17.69 -7.07 2.14
N LEU A 275 -18.06 -5.81 2.41
CA LEU A 275 -18.64 -5.43 3.70
C LEU A 275 -20.04 -6.01 3.91
N SER A 276 -20.85 -6.13 2.85
CA SER A 276 -22.17 -6.75 2.93
C SER A 276 -22.10 -8.23 3.35
N GLN A 277 -21.06 -8.96 2.92
CA GLN A 277 -20.80 -10.34 3.34
C GLN A 277 -20.50 -10.46 4.84
N LEU A 278 -19.93 -9.40 5.43
CA LEU A 278 -19.65 -9.30 6.87
C LEU A 278 -20.81 -8.69 7.66
N SER A 279 -21.77 -8.06 6.97
CA SER A 279 -22.85 -7.33 7.61
C SER A 279 -23.97 -8.25 8.11
N GLN A 280 -24.69 -7.79 9.13
CA GLN A 280 -25.92 -8.43 9.58
C GLN A 280 -27.10 -7.46 9.41
N PRO A 281 -28.27 -7.94 9.00
CA PRO A 281 -29.46 -7.11 8.89
C PRO A 281 -29.88 -6.61 10.28
N GLU A 282 -29.91 -5.30 10.46
CA GLU A 282 -30.31 -4.65 11.71
C GLU A 282 -31.35 -3.56 11.46
N LYS A 283 -32.26 -3.38 12.41
CA LYS A 283 -33.25 -2.28 12.36
C LYS A 283 -32.62 -1.04 12.99
N ILE A 284 -32.50 0.02 12.20
CA ILE A 284 -31.95 1.30 12.65
C ILE A 284 -33.07 2.28 12.98
N GLU A 285 -32.90 3.05 14.04
CA GLU A 285 -33.83 4.13 14.36
C GLU A 285 -33.64 5.28 13.37
N VAL A 286 -34.73 5.82 12.83
CA VAL A 286 -34.68 6.93 11.89
C VAL A 286 -35.57 8.03 12.43
N SER A 287 -35.01 9.23 12.56
CA SER A 287 -35.77 10.41 12.95
C SER A 287 -36.37 11.06 11.70
N TYR A 288 -37.54 11.68 11.83
CA TYR A 288 -38.16 12.39 10.71
C TYR A 288 -38.78 13.70 11.16
N ILE A 289 -38.75 14.68 10.26
CA ILE A 289 -39.44 15.97 10.41
C ILE A 289 -40.50 16.02 9.31
N LEU A 290 -41.77 16.10 9.69
CA LEU A 290 -42.88 16.21 8.73
C LEU A 290 -43.39 17.65 8.70
N PHE A 291 -43.57 18.19 7.50
CA PHE A 291 -44.17 19.49 7.26
C PHE A 291 -45.63 19.29 6.86
N GLN A 292 -46.55 19.83 7.64
CA GLN A 292 -47.97 19.88 7.29
C GLN A 292 -48.39 21.31 6.94
N GLY A 293 -49.27 21.42 5.95
CA GLY A 293 -49.98 22.66 5.68
C GLY A 293 -51.03 22.95 6.74
N GLU A 294 -51.53 24.18 6.77
CA GLU A 294 -52.58 24.63 7.70
C GLU A 294 -53.86 23.79 7.61
N ASN A 295 -54.09 23.13 6.47
CA ASN A 295 -55.19 22.19 6.22
C ASN A 295 -54.90 20.75 6.71
N GLY A 296 -53.83 20.54 7.48
CA GLY A 296 -53.38 19.23 7.97
C GLY A 296 -52.80 18.32 6.88
N LYS A 297 -52.77 18.75 5.61
CA LYS A 297 -52.19 17.95 4.52
C LYS A 297 -50.68 17.96 4.61
N MET A 298 -50.07 16.79 4.51
CA MET A 298 -48.61 16.66 4.48
C MET A 298 -48.07 17.34 3.21
N LYS A 299 -47.15 18.29 3.39
CA LYS A 299 -46.48 19.04 2.32
C LYS A 299 -45.09 18.46 1.99
N GLY A 300 -44.51 17.72 2.92
CA GLY A 300 -43.23 17.05 2.72
C GLY A 300 -42.65 16.52 4.03
N GLY A 301 -41.54 15.82 3.95
CA GLY A 301 -40.81 15.32 5.11
C GLY A 301 -39.31 15.26 4.86
N VAL A 302 -38.54 15.41 5.91
CA VAL A 302 -37.09 15.20 5.92
C VAL A 302 -36.82 13.98 6.79
N ILE A 303 -36.11 13.01 6.23
CA ILE A 303 -35.65 11.81 6.93
C ILE A 303 -34.23 12.07 7.42
N ILE A 304 -33.99 11.86 8.71
CA ILE A 304 -32.71 12.06 9.37
C ILE A 304 -32.25 10.67 9.85
N PRO A 305 -31.32 10.00 9.14
CA PRO A 305 -30.75 8.74 9.59
C PRO A 305 -29.97 8.94 10.90
N SER A 306 -30.07 7.97 11.82
CA SER A 306 -29.23 7.95 13.03
C SER A 306 -27.81 7.46 12.75
N LEU A 307 -27.59 6.85 11.58
CA LEU A 307 -26.28 6.41 11.12
C LEU A 307 -25.53 7.57 10.46
N HIS A 308 -24.36 7.88 11.01
CA HIS A 308 -23.41 8.70 10.31
C HIS A 308 -22.80 7.89 9.16
N PRO A 309 -22.72 8.46 7.94
CA PRO A 309 -21.90 7.86 6.89
C PRO A 309 -20.49 7.74 7.46
N GLY A 310 -19.91 6.55 7.35
CA GLY A 310 -18.56 6.28 7.80
C GLY A 310 -17.52 7.17 7.09
N PRO A 311 -16.22 6.94 7.33
CA PRO A 311 -15.15 7.74 6.70
C PRO A 311 -15.14 7.65 5.16
N PHE A 312 -15.90 6.71 4.59
CA PHE A 312 -16.06 6.49 3.16
C PHE A 312 -17.24 7.29 2.63
N ARG A 313 -16.93 8.35 1.89
CA ARG A 313 -17.91 9.30 1.36
C ARG A 313 -19.01 8.61 0.53
N ASN A 314 -18.67 7.55 -0.20
CA ASN A 314 -19.54 6.91 -1.19
C ASN A 314 -19.89 5.44 -0.87
N VAL A 315 -19.55 4.94 0.33
CA VAL A 315 -19.84 3.55 0.73
C VAL A 315 -21.03 3.54 1.68
N GLY A 316 -22.05 2.76 1.36
CA GLY A 316 -23.27 2.65 2.17
C GLY A 316 -24.30 3.76 1.92
N SER A 317 -24.15 4.52 0.84
CA SER A 317 -25.15 5.47 0.35
C SER A 317 -26.15 4.86 -0.65
N SER A 318 -26.04 3.56 -0.90
CA SER A 318 -26.83 2.78 -1.88
C SER A 318 -28.11 2.19 -1.31
#